data_AF-A0A845LTD5-F1
#
_entry.id   AF-A0A845LTD5-F1
#
_cell.length_a   1.000
_cell.length_b   1.000
_cell.length_c   1.000
_cell.angle_alpha   90.00
_cell.angle_beta   90.00
_cell.angle_gamma   90.00
#
_symmetry.space_group_name_H-M   'P 1'
#
loop_
_entity.id
_entity.type
_entity.pdbx_description
1 polymer ?
#
loop_
_entity_poly.entity_id
_entity_poly.type
_entity_poly.pdbx_seq_one_letter_code
_entity_poly.pdbx_strand_id
1 'polypeptide(L)'
;MRGKKRFKVLVAILTTLVMVLTLTFSEETAQGNNLSFPVIAVDNLEITPYLGDPVFTTTFIFDANLLPQTEIDRLLAISANWYAQKIEGNIWQADFINNVGGPVIVSEVDWGDSLETVKHKVRSSVRLELTLYKDVVEPMKGYNMEVLANASSPDEVQGTDTTTYDALEATIVTDQGIFAVQYFGESIPELTWDINNKMWTFDKYNDINAPIIISFAPELNVGGKYIFGASEGAWKPQKAGWYRLTFYTPLESEIKFNDTETGIRIDPEKTYLYSAQIMGTHNLTYIDIEIISSRTSGGKKK
;
A
#
# COMPACT_ATOMS: atom_id res chain seq x y z
N MET A 1 54.77 -23.22 58.96
CA MET A 1 54.03 -24.27 59.70
C MET A 1 52.53 -24.13 59.39
N ARG A 2 51.87 -25.28 59.23
CA ARG A 2 50.41 -25.57 59.23
C ARG A 2 49.47 -24.41 59.64
N GLY A 3 48.30 -24.21 59.04
CA GLY A 3 47.50 -25.17 58.29
C GLY A 3 46.19 -24.62 57.70
N LYS A 4 45.59 -25.49 56.90
CA LYS A 4 44.26 -25.39 56.27
C LYS A 4 43.14 -25.32 57.32
N LYS A 5 42.08 -24.56 57.05
CA LYS A 5 40.67 -24.99 57.20
C LYS A 5 39.81 -24.36 56.10
N ARG A 6 39.02 -25.21 55.44
CA ARG A 6 38.11 -24.96 54.31
C ARG A 6 36.68 -24.64 54.80
N PHE A 7 35.81 -24.31 53.84
CA PHE A 7 34.33 -24.24 53.82
C PHE A 7 33.76 -22.83 54.08
N LYS A 8 32.79 -22.28 53.33
CA LYS A 8 31.89 -22.81 52.28
C LYS A 8 31.30 -21.62 51.46
N VAL A 9 31.10 -21.90 50.17
CA VAL A 9 30.30 -21.26 49.10
C VAL A 9 29.13 -20.34 49.54
N LEU A 10 29.01 -19.15 48.94
CA LEU A 10 27.83 -18.79 48.13
C LEU A 10 28.19 -17.71 47.09
N VAL A 11 28.19 -18.10 45.83
CA VAL A 11 28.20 -17.21 44.66
C VAL A 11 26.74 -16.92 44.33
N ALA A 12 26.36 -15.64 44.29
CA ALA A 12 25.15 -15.18 43.62
C ALA A 12 25.58 -14.03 42.71
N ILE A 13 26.07 -14.36 41.52
CA ILE A 13 26.18 -13.40 40.42
C ILE A 13 24.81 -13.43 39.76
N LEU A 14 24.01 -12.42 40.06
CA LEU A 14 22.77 -12.14 39.34
C LEU A 14 23.16 -11.52 38.00
N THR A 15 23.40 -12.36 36.99
CA THR A 15 23.56 -11.91 35.62
C THR A 15 22.18 -11.56 35.08
N THR A 16 21.82 -10.29 35.12
CA THR A 16 20.66 -9.78 34.36
C THR A 16 21.06 -9.79 32.89
N LEU A 17 20.62 -10.82 32.18
CA LEU A 17 20.71 -10.91 30.73
C LEU A 17 19.73 -9.90 30.15
N VAL A 18 20.19 -8.68 29.85
CA VAL A 18 19.44 -7.76 28.99
C VAL A 18 19.60 -8.30 27.57
N MET A 19 18.65 -9.15 27.16
CA MET A 19 18.54 -9.57 25.78
C MET A 19 17.94 -8.39 25.01
N VAL A 20 18.79 -7.48 24.55
CA VAL A 20 18.43 -6.51 23.52
C VAL A 20 18.22 -7.33 22.27
N LEU A 21 16.96 -7.60 21.91
CA LEU A 21 16.62 -8.19 20.64
C LEU A 21 16.85 -7.11 19.57
N THR A 22 18.06 -7.04 19.05
CA THR A 22 18.33 -6.33 17.81
C THR A 22 17.56 -7.06 16.71
N LEU A 23 16.49 -6.43 16.21
CA LEU A 23 15.84 -6.80 14.96
C LEU A 23 16.88 -6.70 13.84
N THR A 24 17.57 -7.80 13.58
CA THR A 24 18.33 -7.99 12.36
C THR A 24 17.31 -8.20 11.25
N PHE A 25 17.17 -7.20 10.37
CA PHE A 25 16.53 -7.39 9.07
C PHE A 25 17.34 -8.47 8.33
N SER A 26 16.83 -9.70 8.37
CA SER A 26 17.36 -10.81 7.58
C SER A 26 17.07 -10.52 6.12
N GLU A 27 18.06 -10.75 5.27
CA GLU A 27 17.87 -10.86 3.83
C GLU A 27 16.71 -11.81 3.50
N GLU A 28 16.05 -11.46 2.41
CA GLU A 28 14.88 -12.05 1.77
C GLU A 28 14.98 -13.59 1.65
N THR A 29 14.59 -14.31 2.70
CA THR A 29 14.44 -15.77 2.66
C THR A 29 12.99 -16.15 2.91
N ALA A 30 12.29 -16.55 1.84
CA ALA A 30 11.05 -17.32 1.83
C ALA A 30 9.98 -16.90 2.88
N GLN A 31 9.57 -15.63 2.90
CA GLN A 31 8.46 -15.17 3.72
C GLN A 31 7.19 -15.16 2.86
N GLY A 32 6.31 -16.16 3.03
CA GLY A 32 5.11 -16.29 2.21
C GLY A 32 3.93 -16.76 3.06
N ASN A 33 2.78 -16.08 3.10
CA ASN A 33 2.34 -14.86 2.45
C ASN A 33 1.24 -14.29 3.38
N ASN A 34 1.48 -13.21 4.13
CA ASN A 34 0.53 -12.57 5.07
C ASN A 34 -0.62 -11.83 4.34
N LEU A 35 -1.23 -12.47 3.35
CA LEU A 35 -2.38 -11.94 2.63
C LEU A 35 -3.60 -11.98 3.56
N SER A 36 -4.18 -10.82 3.81
CA SER A 36 -5.32 -10.64 4.70
C SER A 36 -6.58 -10.19 3.97
N PHE A 37 -6.46 -9.59 2.79
CA PHE A 37 -7.59 -9.18 1.97
C PHE A 37 -7.64 -10.00 0.68
N PRO A 38 -8.82 -10.49 0.24
CA PRO A 38 -8.91 -11.31 -0.96
C PRO A 38 -8.39 -10.63 -2.23
N VAL A 39 -7.90 -11.46 -3.15
CA VAL A 39 -7.29 -10.96 -4.40
C VAL A 39 -7.63 -11.83 -5.60
N ILE A 40 -7.85 -11.18 -6.73
CA ILE A 40 -8.01 -11.78 -8.05
C ILE A 40 -6.79 -11.39 -8.88
N ALA A 41 -5.95 -12.36 -9.21
CA ALA A 41 -4.82 -12.16 -10.11
C ALA A 41 -5.20 -12.58 -11.54
N VAL A 42 -4.85 -11.72 -12.49
CA VAL A 42 -5.20 -11.86 -13.91
C VAL A 42 -3.97 -11.70 -14.81
N ASP A 43 -4.14 -11.85 -16.12
CA ASP A 43 -3.06 -11.65 -17.11
C ASP A 43 -1.86 -12.60 -16.96
N ASN A 44 -2.10 -13.81 -16.44
CA ASN A 44 -1.09 -14.81 -16.07
C ASN A 44 -0.23 -14.44 -14.84
N LEU A 45 -0.57 -13.38 -14.12
CA LEU A 45 -0.04 -13.20 -12.76
C LEU A 45 -0.62 -14.30 -11.87
N GLU A 46 0.23 -14.97 -11.11
CA GLU A 46 -0.18 -16.03 -10.19
C GLU A 46 0.19 -15.68 -8.76
N ILE A 47 -0.81 -15.70 -7.87
CA ILE A 47 -0.58 -15.73 -6.44
C ILE A 47 -0.15 -17.16 -6.07
N THR A 48 1.00 -17.28 -5.42
CA THR A 48 1.48 -18.58 -4.96
C THR A 48 0.63 -19.05 -3.76
N PRO A 49 -0.01 -20.23 -3.82
CA PRO A 49 -0.74 -20.79 -2.69
C PRO A 49 0.19 -21.10 -1.52
N TYR A 50 -0.23 -20.74 -0.32
CA TYR A 50 0.27 -21.35 0.89
C TYR A 50 -0.51 -22.63 1.17
N LEU A 51 0.17 -23.78 1.09
CA LEU A 51 -0.45 -25.11 1.17
C LEU A 51 -0.59 -25.65 2.61
N GLY A 52 -0.07 -24.93 3.60
CA GLY A 52 -0.20 -25.29 5.01
C GLY A 52 -1.42 -24.65 5.68
N ASP A 53 -1.70 -25.05 6.92
CA ASP A 53 -2.62 -24.33 7.78
C ASP A 53 -2.00 -23.00 8.23
N PRO A 54 -2.81 -21.93 8.45
CA PRO A 54 -2.33 -20.69 9.04
C PRO A 54 -1.54 -20.94 10.35
N VAL A 55 -0.41 -20.27 10.49
CA VAL A 55 0.52 -20.41 11.61
C VAL A 55 0.56 -19.09 12.38
N PHE A 56 0.32 -19.16 13.69
CA PHE A 56 0.26 -18.00 14.59
C PHE A 56 1.03 -18.31 15.86
N THR A 57 2.37 -18.24 15.79
CA THR A 57 3.24 -18.67 16.89
C THR A 57 3.92 -17.53 17.63
N THR A 58 4.00 -16.35 17.01
CA THR A 58 4.66 -15.18 17.61
C THR A 58 3.64 -14.08 17.85
N THR A 59 3.17 -13.97 19.09
CA THR A 59 2.29 -12.87 19.46
C THR A 59 3.04 -11.54 19.43
N PHE A 60 2.34 -10.49 19.02
CA PHE A 60 2.85 -9.14 19.06
C PHE A 60 2.97 -8.68 20.52
N ILE A 61 4.14 -8.16 20.87
CA ILE A 61 4.42 -7.59 22.19
C ILE A 61 4.85 -6.15 21.96
N PHE A 62 4.14 -5.20 22.57
CA PHE A 62 4.52 -3.78 22.54
C PHE A 62 5.23 -3.38 23.84
N ASP A 63 6.16 -2.43 23.74
CA ASP A 63 6.76 -1.80 24.91
C ASP A 63 5.89 -0.61 25.35
N ALA A 64 5.10 -0.82 26.40
CA ALA A 64 4.25 0.21 26.98
C ALA A 64 5.02 1.47 27.40
N ASN A 65 6.32 1.39 27.67
CA ASN A 65 7.11 2.56 28.09
C ASN A 65 7.41 3.53 26.94
N LEU A 66 7.21 3.10 25.69
CA LEU A 66 7.52 3.89 24.49
C LEU A 66 6.28 4.51 23.83
N LEU A 67 5.09 4.27 24.39
CA LEU A 67 3.82 4.67 23.79
C LEU A 67 3.04 5.64 24.68
N PRO A 68 2.26 6.56 24.10
CA PRO A 68 1.27 7.35 24.84
C PRO A 68 0.22 6.44 25.51
N GLN A 69 -0.30 6.83 26.68
CA GLN A 69 -1.29 6.02 27.42
C GLN A 69 -2.53 5.66 26.58
N THR A 70 -2.98 6.56 25.71
CA THR A 70 -4.12 6.30 24.81
C THR A 70 -3.84 5.15 23.83
N GLU A 71 -2.61 5.03 23.36
CA GLU A 71 -2.19 3.94 22.48
C GLU A 71 -2.02 2.64 23.27
N ILE A 72 -1.50 2.72 24.49
CA ILE A 72 -1.45 1.59 25.42
C ILE A 72 -2.86 1.05 25.68
N ASP A 73 -3.84 1.92 25.97
CA ASP A 73 -5.21 1.51 26.25
C ASP A 73 -5.88 0.87 25.03
N ARG A 74 -5.69 1.46 23.84
CA ARG A 74 -6.11 0.87 22.55
C ARG A 74 -5.49 -0.50 22.35
N LEU A 75 -4.17 -0.61 22.50
CA LEU A 75 -3.46 -1.86 22.33
C LEU A 75 -3.88 -2.87 23.39
N LEU A 76 -4.04 -2.53 24.66
CA LEU A 76 -4.54 -3.48 25.67
C LEU A 76 -5.98 -3.97 25.38
N ALA A 77 -6.81 -3.15 24.74
CA ALA A 77 -8.14 -3.55 24.31
C ALA A 77 -8.12 -4.59 23.17
N ILE A 78 -7.06 -4.63 22.36
CA ILE A 78 -6.94 -5.54 21.21
C ILE A 78 -5.88 -6.65 21.41
N SER A 79 -4.72 -6.34 22.00
CA SER A 79 -3.40 -7.01 21.93
C SER A 79 -3.28 -8.43 22.45
N ALA A 80 -4.24 -9.00 23.17
CA ALA A 80 -4.02 -10.26 23.86
C ALA A 80 -3.72 -11.44 22.90
N ASN A 81 -4.05 -11.34 21.60
CA ASN A 81 -3.81 -12.40 20.61
C ASN A 81 -3.53 -11.87 19.20
N TRP A 82 -2.82 -10.75 19.05
CA TRP A 82 -2.46 -10.26 17.71
C TRP A 82 -1.14 -10.84 17.23
N TYR A 83 -1.07 -11.12 15.94
CA TYR A 83 0.07 -11.71 15.25
C TYR A 83 0.50 -10.76 14.14
N ALA A 84 1.63 -10.08 14.35
CA ALA A 84 2.16 -9.14 13.38
C ALA A 84 2.59 -9.87 12.10
N GLN A 85 2.36 -9.23 10.96
CA GLN A 85 2.88 -9.71 9.67
C GLN A 85 4.41 -9.62 9.63
N LYS A 86 5.02 -10.26 8.64
CA LYS A 86 6.48 -10.21 8.43
C LYS A 86 7.31 -10.62 9.65
N ILE A 87 6.69 -11.32 10.60
CA ILE A 87 7.32 -11.92 11.77
C ILE A 87 7.47 -13.42 11.54
N GLU A 88 8.65 -13.95 11.85
CA GLU A 88 8.90 -15.38 11.80
C GLU A 88 7.89 -16.14 12.68
N GLY A 89 7.31 -17.21 12.12
CA GLY A 89 6.29 -18.01 12.80
C GLY A 89 4.86 -17.49 12.66
N ASN A 90 4.63 -16.44 11.86
CA ASN A 90 3.31 -15.90 11.56
C ASN A 90 3.03 -15.92 10.05
N ILE A 91 2.10 -16.77 9.62
CA ILE A 91 1.74 -16.99 8.22
C ILE A 91 0.24 -17.23 8.11
N TRP A 92 -0.47 -16.54 7.23
CA TRP A 92 -1.89 -16.75 6.96
C TRP A 92 -2.20 -16.23 5.57
N GLN A 93 -3.15 -16.84 4.85
CA GLN A 93 -3.50 -16.42 3.50
C GLN A 93 -5.02 -16.34 3.33
N ALA A 94 -5.50 -15.13 3.03
CA ALA A 94 -6.86 -14.88 2.57
C ALA A 94 -7.12 -15.62 1.25
N ASP A 95 -8.39 -15.75 0.88
CA ASP A 95 -8.73 -16.41 -0.37
C ASP A 95 -8.22 -15.60 -1.58
N PHE A 96 -7.86 -16.32 -2.63
CA PHE A 96 -7.43 -15.71 -3.87
C PHE A 96 -7.94 -16.51 -5.06
N ILE A 97 -8.02 -15.85 -6.21
CA ILE A 97 -8.32 -16.48 -7.49
C ILE A 97 -7.19 -16.16 -8.45
N ASN A 98 -6.57 -17.19 -9.01
CA ASN A 98 -5.70 -17.04 -10.17
C ASN A 98 -6.52 -17.32 -11.42
N ASN A 99 -6.43 -16.44 -12.43
CA ASN A 99 -7.02 -16.61 -13.75
C ASN A 99 -8.53 -16.91 -13.72
N VAL A 100 -9.35 -15.86 -13.71
CA VAL A 100 -10.82 -15.97 -13.75
C VAL A 100 -11.39 -16.49 -15.09
N GLY A 101 -10.54 -16.79 -16.07
CA GLY A 101 -10.95 -17.33 -17.37
C GLY A 101 -11.62 -16.31 -18.30
N GLY A 102 -11.44 -15.01 -18.04
CA GLY A 102 -11.98 -13.93 -18.85
C GLY A 102 -11.79 -12.55 -18.20
N PRO A 103 -12.29 -11.48 -18.85
CA PRO A 103 -12.10 -10.13 -18.33
C PRO A 103 -12.79 -9.89 -16.98
N VAL A 104 -12.11 -9.18 -16.08
CA VAL A 104 -12.64 -8.67 -14.82
C VAL A 104 -12.97 -7.19 -14.97
N ILE A 105 -14.27 -6.88 -14.91
CA ILE A 105 -14.73 -5.48 -14.85
C ILE A 105 -14.51 -4.96 -13.42
N VAL A 106 -13.68 -3.92 -13.28
CA VAL A 106 -13.39 -3.24 -12.02
C VAL A 106 -14.68 -2.63 -11.46
N SER A 107 -14.99 -2.90 -10.19
CA SER A 107 -16.10 -2.26 -9.47
C SER A 107 -15.72 -0.87 -8.98
N GLU A 108 -14.56 -0.73 -8.32
CA GLU A 108 -14.11 0.55 -7.78
C GLU A 108 -12.60 0.76 -7.94
N VAL A 109 -12.21 2.03 -8.08
CA VAL A 109 -10.81 2.47 -8.08
C VAL A 109 -10.58 3.39 -6.89
N ASP A 110 -9.50 3.13 -6.16
CA ASP A 110 -9.03 3.95 -5.03
C ASP A 110 -7.64 4.50 -5.39
N TRP A 111 -7.53 5.82 -5.55
CA TRP A 111 -6.26 6.49 -5.88
C TRP A 111 -5.44 6.84 -4.63
N GLY A 112 -5.93 6.46 -3.45
CA GLY A 112 -5.27 6.65 -2.18
C GLY A 112 -5.28 8.09 -1.70
N ASP A 113 -5.32 8.24 -0.37
CA ASP A 113 -5.42 9.54 0.31
C ASP A 113 -4.33 10.53 -0.10
N SER A 114 -3.12 10.01 -0.36
CA SER A 114 -1.99 10.81 -0.83
C SER A 114 -2.37 11.61 -2.08
N LEU A 115 -3.04 11.03 -3.06
CA LEU A 115 -3.37 11.71 -4.31
C LEU A 115 -4.72 12.43 -4.25
N GLU A 116 -5.63 11.99 -3.40
CA GLU A 116 -7.02 12.47 -3.37
C GLU A 116 -7.23 13.65 -2.42
N THR A 117 -6.48 13.72 -1.31
CA THR A 117 -6.77 14.64 -0.19
C THR A 117 -5.63 15.58 0.19
N VAL A 118 -4.42 15.37 -0.35
CA VAL A 118 -3.22 16.14 0.04
C VAL A 118 -2.77 17.09 -1.07
N LYS A 119 -2.51 18.36 -0.71
CA LYS A 119 -1.77 19.29 -1.58
C LYS A 119 -0.27 19.04 -1.49
N HIS A 120 0.31 18.52 -2.56
CA HIS A 120 1.74 18.26 -2.66
C HIS A 120 2.55 19.48 -3.08
N LYS A 121 3.81 19.52 -2.68
CA LYS A 121 4.74 20.61 -3.00
C LYS A 121 5.78 20.13 -4.00
N VAL A 122 6.36 21.08 -4.74
CA VAL A 122 7.56 20.81 -5.53
C VAL A 122 8.62 20.14 -4.65
N ARG A 123 9.20 19.04 -5.15
CA ARG A 123 10.21 18.18 -4.50
C ARG A 123 9.75 17.43 -3.25
N SER A 124 8.48 17.51 -2.83
CA SER A 124 7.99 16.59 -1.78
C SER A 124 7.86 15.19 -2.33
N SER A 125 8.08 14.19 -1.48
CA SER A 125 7.77 12.80 -1.80
C SER A 125 6.26 12.63 -1.90
N VAL A 126 5.77 12.20 -3.06
CA VAL A 126 4.37 11.86 -3.32
C VAL A 126 4.28 10.34 -3.41
N ARG A 127 3.55 9.72 -2.48
CA ARG A 127 3.26 8.29 -2.53
C ARG A 127 2.27 8.07 -3.68
N LEU A 128 2.65 7.20 -4.62
CA LEU A 128 1.82 6.79 -5.74
C LEU A 128 1.34 5.38 -5.44
N GLU A 129 0.04 5.27 -5.20
CA GLU A 129 -0.63 4.01 -4.94
C GLU A 129 -1.99 4.02 -5.60
N LEU A 130 -2.44 2.83 -5.99
CA LEU A 130 -3.75 2.63 -6.57
C LEU A 130 -4.23 1.24 -6.19
N THR A 131 -5.49 1.13 -5.80
CA THR A 131 -6.13 -0.18 -5.57
C THR A 131 -7.33 -0.32 -6.49
N LEU A 132 -7.41 -1.47 -7.16
CA LEU A 132 -8.56 -1.86 -7.96
C LEU A 132 -9.37 -2.89 -7.17
N TYR A 133 -10.67 -2.72 -7.13
CA TYR A 133 -11.56 -3.63 -6.42
C TYR A 133 -12.59 -4.27 -7.34
N LYS A 134 -13.04 -5.45 -6.93
CA LYS A 134 -14.12 -6.21 -7.54
C LYS A 134 -15.10 -6.66 -6.47
N ASP A 135 -16.37 -6.32 -6.64
CA ASP A 135 -17.44 -6.98 -5.91
C ASP A 135 -17.55 -8.44 -6.35
N VAL A 136 -17.62 -9.33 -5.36
CA VAL A 136 -17.78 -10.77 -5.56
C VAL A 136 -19.13 -11.23 -5.02
N VAL A 137 -19.76 -12.16 -5.73
CA VAL A 137 -21.07 -12.71 -5.33
C VAL A 137 -20.90 -13.81 -4.29
N GLU A 138 -19.92 -14.68 -4.51
CA GLU A 138 -19.53 -15.69 -3.53
C GLU A 138 -18.50 -15.06 -2.58
N PRO A 139 -18.78 -14.99 -1.27
CA PRO A 139 -17.86 -14.38 -0.34
C PRO A 139 -16.50 -15.09 -0.33
N MET A 140 -15.44 -14.29 -0.18
CA MET A 140 -14.06 -14.76 -0.08
C MET A 140 -13.55 -14.54 1.34
N LYS A 141 -12.84 -15.51 1.92
CA LYS A 141 -12.29 -15.39 3.27
C LYS A 141 -11.23 -14.30 3.34
N GLY A 142 -11.45 -13.29 4.19
CA GLY A 142 -10.44 -12.32 4.63
C GLY A 142 -10.02 -12.54 6.08
N TYR A 143 -8.93 -11.90 6.51
CA TYR A 143 -8.46 -11.83 7.89
C TYR A 143 -8.61 -10.40 8.41
N ASN A 144 -9.14 -10.24 9.63
CA ASN A 144 -9.19 -8.93 10.26
C ASN A 144 -7.77 -8.42 10.50
N MET A 145 -7.53 -7.16 10.15
CA MET A 145 -6.23 -6.49 10.27
C MET A 145 -6.38 -5.20 11.05
N GLU A 146 -5.36 -4.87 11.85
CA GLU A 146 -5.30 -3.64 12.62
C GLU A 146 -3.87 -3.13 12.71
N VAL A 147 -3.71 -1.81 12.87
CA VAL A 147 -2.40 -1.19 13.10
C VAL A 147 -1.96 -1.46 14.55
N LEU A 148 -0.88 -2.20 14.73
CA LEU A 148 -0.36 -2.61 16.04
C LEU A 148 0.69 -1.65 16.61
N ALA A 149 1.42 -0.92 15.75
CA ALA A 149 2.37 0.11 16.18
C ALA A 149 2.73 1.06 15.04
N ASN A 150 3.24 2.24 15.42
CA ASN A 150 3.85 3.24 14.53
C ASN A 150 2.96 3.65 13.34
N ALA A 151 1.67 3.89 13.61
CA ALA A 151 0.71 4.30 12.60
C ALA A 151 1.22 5.48 11.76
N SER A 152 0.97 5.43 10.45
CA SER A 152 1.37 6.47 9.48
C SER A 152 2.88 6.70 9.40
N SER A 153 3.69 5.66 9.62
CA SER A 153 5.16 5.72 9.52
C SER A 153 5.74 4.61 8.64
N PRO A 154 7.00 4.75 8.18
CA PRO A 154 7.69 3.66 7.45
C PRO A 154 7.86 2.37 8.28
N ASP A 155 7.80 2.48 9.60
CA ASP A 155 7.96 1.36 10.54
C ASP A 155 6.60 0.87 11.08
N GLU A 156 5.51 1.16 10.36
CA GLU A 156 4.16 0.73 10.72
C GLU A 156 4.06 -0.80 10.79
N VAL A 157 3.55 -1.29 11.92
CA VAL A 157 3.31 -2.71 12.14
C VAL A 157 1.81 -2.93 12.11
N GLN A 158 1.37 -3.88 11.29
CA GLN A 158 0.00 -4.39 11.31
C GLN A 158 0.01 -5.90 11.46
N GLY A 159 -1.10 -6.45 11.95
CA GLY A 159 -1.27 -7.89 12.11
C GLY A 159 -2.72 -8.27 12.21
N THR A 160 -2.98 -9.56 12.47
CA THR A 160 -4.31 -10.15 12.60
C THR A 160 -4.50 -10.80 13.97
N ASP A 161 -5.74 -10.92 14.43
CA ASP A 161 -6.11 -11.63 15.66
C ASP A 161 -6.60 -13.07 15.39
N THR A 162 -6.33 -13.61 14.20
CA THR A 162 -6.77 -14.91 13.66
C THR A 162 -8.23 -14.97 13.22
N THR A 163 -9.03 -13.93 13.50
CA THR A 163 -10.43 -13.91 13.11
C THR A 163 -10.57 -13.63 11.61
N THR A 164 -11.51 -14.35 10.99
CA THR A 164 -11.80 -14.23 9.57
C THR A 164 -13.17 -13.62 9.34
N TYR A 165 -13.38 -13.08 8.14
CA TYR A 165 -14.67 -12.57 7.70
C TYR A 165 -14.95 -12.97 6.25
N ASP A 166 -16.24 -13.00 5.90
CA ASP A 166 -16.72 -13.22 4.55
C ASP A 166 -16.69 -11.88 3.79
N ALA A 167 -15.66 -11.69 2.96
CA ALA A 167 -15.52 -10.49 2.16
C ALA A 167 -16.37 -10.59 0.89
N LEU A 168 -17.17 -9.55 0.63
CA LEU A 168 -17.90 -9.38 -0.63
C LEU A 168 -17.13 -8.56 -1.66
N GLU A 169 -15.85 -8.32 -1.39
CA GLU A 169 -14.95 -7.58 -2.27
C GLU A 169 -13.56 -8.25 -2.28
N ALA A 170 -12.92 -8.21 -3.45
CA ALA A 170 -11.54 -8.60 -3.64
C ALA A 170 -10.77 -7.49 -4.36
N THR A 171 -9.46 -7.42 -4.14
CA THR A 171 -8.58 -6.60 -4.97
C THR A 171 -8.29 -7.27 -6.30
N ILE A 172 -7.99 -6.50 -7.34
CA ILE A 172 -7.60 -7.03 -8.66
C ILE A 172 -6.15 -6.63 -8.94
N VAL A 173 -5.32 -7.57 -9.38
CA VAL A 173 -3.91 -7.32 -9.72
C VAL A 173 -3.49 -7.93 -11.05
N THR A 174 -2.57 -7.24 -11.71
CA THR A 174 -1.94 -7.62 -12.98
C THR A 174 -0.51 -7.09 -13.01
N ASP A 175 0.41 -7.76 -13.70
CA ASP A 175 1.75 -7.24 -14.00
C ASP A 175 1.78 -6.29 -15.21
N GLN A 176 0.64 -6.08 -15.88
CA GLN A 176 0.51 -5.22 -17.06
C GLN A 176 0.09 -3.78 -16.74
N GLY A 177 -0.04 -3.42 -15.47
CA GLY A 177 -0.42 -2.06 -15.05
C GLY A 177 0.67 -1.04 -15.40
N ILE A 178 0.29 0.08 -16.01
CA ILE A 178 1.23 1.16 -16.35
C ILE A 178 0.76 2.46 -15.72
N PHE A 179 1.70 3.16 -15.07
CA PHE A 179 1.45 4.45 -14.44
C PHE A 179 2.25 5.55 -15.15
N ALA A 180 1.54 6.55 -15.67
CA ALA A 180 2.11 7.67 -16.40
C ALA A 180 1.80 9.00 -15.69
N VAL A 181 2.78 9.90 -15.69
CA VAL A 181 2.65 11.25 -15.13
C VAL A 181 2.96 12.29 -16.20
N GLN A 182 2.03 13.21 -16.47
CA GLN A 182 2.21 14.29 -17.45
C GLN A 182 1.97 15.66 -16.85
N TYR A 183 2.83 16.62 -17.18
CA TYR A 183 2.76 18.01 -16.72
C TYR A 183 2.11 18.93 -17.75
N PHE A 184 1.13 19.73 -17.31
CA PHE A 184 0.32 20.61 -18.15
C PHE A 184 0.43 22.11 -17.83
N GLY A 185 1.26 22.51 -16.86
CA GLY A 185 1.46 23.93 -16.57
C GLY A 185 0.40 24.49 -15.63
N GLU A 186 -0.15 25.66 -15.97
CA GLU A 186 -1.03 26.43 -15.09
C GLU A 186 -2.47 25.93 -15.04
N SER A 187 -2.88 25.09 -16.00
CA SER A 187 -4.24 24.53 -16.09
C SER A 187 -4.25 23.25 -16.92
N ILE A 188 -5.20 22.36 -16.65
CA ILE A 188 -5.49 21.19 -17.50
C ILE A 188 -6.36 21.66 -18.70
N PRO A 189 -5.89 21.55 -19.96
CA PRO A 189 -6.72 21.83 -21.13
C PRO A 189 -7.71 20.69 -21.41
N GLU A 190 -8.53 20.82 -22.45
CA GLU A 190 -9.26 19.68 -23.00
C GLU A 190 -8.27 18.71 -23.64
N LEU A 191 -8.22 17.48 -23.11
CA LEU A 191 -7.24 16.46 -23.48
C LEU A 191 -7.90 15.28 -24.16
N THR A 192 -7.23 14.73 -25.16
CA THR A 192 -7.56 13.45 -25.81
C THR A 192 -6.46 12.45 -25.52
N TRP A 193 -6.83 11.19 -25.25
CA TRP A 193 -5.84 10.12 -25.11
C TRP A 193 -5.37 9.65 -26.49
N ASP A 194 -4.06 9.74 -26.74
CA ASP A 194 -3.43 9.14 -27.91
C ASP A 194 -3.02 7.71 -27.59
N ILE A 195 -3.82 6.75 -28.07
CA ILE A 195 -3.59 5.33 -27.83
C ILE A 195 -2.27 4.81 -28.43
N ASN A 196 -1.76 5.44 -29.49
CA ASN A 196 -0.54 4.99 -30.17
C ASN A 196 0.68 5.46 -29.38
N ASN A 197 0.65 6.71 -28.93
CA ASN A 197 1.76 7.31 -28.18
C ASN A 197 1.64 7.13 -26.65
N LYS A 198 0.55 6.53 -26.16
CA LYS A 198 0.27 6.27 -24.74
C LYS A 198 0.40 7.54 -23.88
N MET A 199 -0.19 8.62 -24.37
CA MET A 199 -0.10 9.93 -23.74
C MET A 199 -1.33 10.78 -24.00
N TRP A 200 -1.59 11.73 -23.11
CA TRP A 200 -2.57 12.78 -23.31
C TRP A 200 -2.04 13.86 -24.27
N THR A 201 -2.90 14.29 -25.20
CA THR A 201 -2.63 15.32 -26.21
C THR A 201 -3.73 16.38 -26.25
N PHE A 202 -3.44 17.57 -26.81
CA PHE A 202 -4.46 18.60 -27.12
C PHE A 202 -4.14 19.34 -28.43
N ASP A 203 -5.18 19.78 -29.14
CA ASP A 203 -5.20 20.23 -30.54
C ASP A 203 -4.36 21.48 -30.90
N LYS A 204 -3.54 22.03 -29.99
CA LYS A 204 -2.91 23.34 -30.23
C LYS A 204 -1.39 23.41 -30.08
N TYR A 205 -0.72 22.45 -29.47
CA TYR A 205 0.74 22.50 -29.30
C TYR A 205 1.37 21.11 -29.30
N ASN A 206 2.28 20.88 -30.25
CA ASN A 206 3.16 19.69 -30.31
C ASN A 206 4.24 19.68 -29.20
N ASP A 207 4.26 20.68 -28.31
CA ASP A 207 5.21 20.79 -27.18
C ASP A 207 4.57 20.32 -25.86
N ILE A 208 3.96 19.12 -25.88
CA ILE A 208 3.56 18.44 -24.65
C ILE A 208 4.77 17.75 -24.03
N ASN A 209 4.87 17.84 -22.71
CA ASN A 209 5.83 17.02 -21.98
C ASN A 209 5.44 15.54 -22.14
N ALA A 210 6.37 14.75 -22.66
CA ALA A 210 6.24 13.29 -22.69
C ALA A 210 5.88 12.77 -21.29
N PRO A 211 5.06 11.70 -21.21
CA PRO A 211 4.77 11.07 -19.94
C PRO A 211 6.05 10.55 -19.30
N ILE A 212 6.17 10.78 -17.98
CA ILE A 212 7.11 10.05 -17.15
C ILE A 212 6.42 8.75 -16.77
N ILE A 213 6.94 7.62 -17.27
CA ILE A 213 6.47 6.30 -16.86
C ILE A 213 7.12 5.96 -15.53
N ILE A 214 6.29 5.66 -14.53
CA ILE A 214 6.73 5.21 -13.22
C ILE A 214 6.67 3.69 -13.21
N SER A 215 7.74 3.04 -12.73
CA SER A 215 7.68 1.60 -12.48
C SER A 215 6.63 1.35 -11.39
N PHE A 216 5.59 0.62 -11.76
CA PHE A 216 4.38 0.48 -10.97
C PHE A 216 3.96 -0.99 -11.06
N ALA A 217 3.89 -1.67 -9.91
CA ALA A 217 3.69 -3.11 -9.88
C ALA A 217 2.77 -3.49 -8.71
N PRO A 218 2.08 -4.63 -8.79
CA PRO A 218 1.40 -5.22 -7.65
C PRO A 218 2.37 -5.47 -6.49
N GLU A 219 1.96 -5.09 -5.28
CA GLU A 219 2.67 -5.39 -4.05
C GLU A 219 1.70 -5.70 -2.92
N LEU A 220 2.12 -6.57 -1.99
CA LEU A 220 1.39 -6.82 -0.77
C LEU A 220 1.75 -5.75 0.27
N ASN A 221 0.81 -4.87 0.57
CA ASN A 221 1.04 -3.79 1.53
C ASN A 221 1.01 -4.30 2.98
N VAL A 222 1.33 -3.40 3.91
CA VAL A 222 1.29 -3.72 5.35
C VAL A 222 -0.12 -4.03 5.87
N GLY A 223 -1.19 -3.67 5.16
CA GLY A 223 -2.54 -4.13 5.49
C GLY A 223 -2.84 -5.57 5.09
N GLY A 224 -1.87 -6.29 4.52
CA GLY A 224 -2.11 -7.61 3.94
C GLY A 224 -3.02 -7.54 2.71
N LYS A 225 -3.03 -6.42 2.00
CA LYS A 225 -3.83 -6.21 0.80
C LYS A 225 -2.93 -5.97 -0.40
N TYR A 226 -3.25 -6.58 -1.53
CA TYR A 226 -2.58 -6.26 -2.78
C TYR A 226 -3.00 -4.87 -3.28
N ILE A 227 -2.02 -4.05 -3.59
CA ILE A 227 -2.18 -2.73 -4.20
C ILE A 227 -1.20 -2.60 -5.36
N PHE A 228 -1.37 -1.58 -6.19
CA PHE A 228 -0.32 -1.15 -7.10
C PHE A 228 0.46 0.00 -6.45
N GLY A 229 1.79 -0.12 -6.44
CA GLY A 229 2.67 0.88 -5.85
C GLY A 229 3.88 1.19 -6.74
N ALA A 230 4.44 2.38 -6.56
CA ALA A 230 5.67 2.78 -7.25
C ALA A 230 6.88 2.05 -6.66
N SER A 231 7.54 1.21 -7.46
CA SER A 231 8.63 0.32 -7.02
C SER A 231 9.95 1.05 -6.75
N GLU A 232 10.17 2.20 -7.39
CA GLU A 232 11.37 3.04 -7.19
C GLU A 232 11.20 4.09 -6.07
N GLY A 233 10.12 3.96 -5.29
CA GLY A 233 9.75 4.86 -4.21
C GLY A 233 8.94 6.07 -4.67
N ALA A 234 8.75 7.02 -3.75
CA ALA A 234 7.86 8.15 -3.94
C ALA A 234 8.29 9.07 -5.10
N TRP A 235 7.33 9.44 -5.95
CA TRP A 235 7.54 10.40 -7.02
C TRP A 235 7.79 11.80 -6.45
N LYS A 236 8.70 12.56 -7.09
CA LYS A 236 9.06 13.92 -6.67
C LYS A 236 8.82 14.91 -7.81
N PRO A 237 7.71 15.67 -7.81
CA PRO A 237 7.42 16.63 -8.86
C PRO A 237 8.46 17.75 -8.90
N GLN A 238 8.91 18.10 -10.11
CA GLN A 238 9.98 19.08 -10.31
C GLN A 238 9.47 20.51 -10.55
N LYS A 239 8.24 20.65 -11.01
CA LYS A 239 7.61 21.94 -11.35
C LYS A 239 6.28 22.10 -10.62
N ALA A 240 5.94 23.33 -10.27
CA ALA A 240 4.60 23.66 -9.79
C ALA A 240 3.62 23.72 -10.96
N GLY A 241 2.35 23.45 -10.70
CA GLY A 241 1.27 23.42 -11.68
C GLY A 241 0.53 22.09 -11.70
N TRP A 242 -0.27 21.90 -12.73
CA TRP A 242 -1.15 20.76 -12.89
C TRP A 242 -0.46 19.57 -13.55
N TYR A 243 -0.75 18.40 -13.01
CA TYR A 243 -0.32 17.12 -13.54
C TYR A 243 -1.53 16.22 -13.71
N ARG A 244 -1.53 15.43 -14.77
CA ARG A 244 -2.41 14.27 -14.91
C ARG A 244 -1.62 13.01 -14.61
N LEU A 245 -2.11 12.24 -13.65
CA LEU A 245 -1.62 10.92 -13.32
C LEU A 245 -2.58 9.91 -13.95
N THR A 246 -2.07 8.90 -14.63
CA THR A 246 -2.89 7.95 -15.39
C THR A 246 -2.43 6.54 -15.11
N PHE A 247 -3.35 5.70 -14.68
CA PHE A 247 -3.16 4.27 -14.62
C PHE A 247 -3.94 3.65 -15.79
N TYR A 248 -3.28 2.81 -16.57
CA TYR A 248 -3.89 2.10 -17.67
C TYR A 248 -3.32 0.70 -17.80
N THR A 249 -4.11 -0.21 -18.36
CA THR A 249 -3.63 -1.52 -18.81
C THR A 249 -3.79 -1.62 -20.32
N PRO A 250 -3.05 -2.51 -20.99
CA PRO A 250 -3.28 -2.79 -22.39
C PRO A 250 -4.74 -3.17 -22.68
N LEU A 251 -5.22 -2.94 -23.92
CA LEU A 251 -6.61 -3.24 -24.26
C LEU A 251 -6.91 -4.75 -24.26
N GLU A 252 -5.87 -5.57 -24.34
CA GLU A 252 -5.90 -7.02 -24.25
C GLU A 252 -5.87 -7.54 -22.82
N SER A 253 -5.52 -6.71 -21.82
CA SER A 253 -5.51 -7.10 -20.40
C SER A 253 -6.90 -7.56 -19.96
N GLU A 254 -6.95 -8.54 -19.08
CA GLU A 254 -8.18 -9.02 -18.46
C GLU A 254 -8.80 -7.96 -17.52
N ILE A 255 -8.04 -6.99 -17.01
CA ILE A 255 -8.62 -5.86 -16.27
C ILE A 255 -9.39 -4.96 -17.23
N LYS A 256 -10.66 -4.67 -16.89
CA LYS A 256 -11.54 -3.77 -17.66
C LYS A 256 -12.14 -2.67 -16.81
N PHE A 257 -11.95 -1.44 -17.27
CA PHE A 257 -12.71 -0.29 -16.78
C PHE A 257 -13.96 -0.07 -17.62
N ASN A 258 -15.07 0.31 -16.97
CA ASN A 258 -16.33 0.61 -17.64
C ASN A 258 -16.88 1.94 -17.11
N ASP A 259 -17.20 2.87 -18.01
CA ASP A 259 -17.61 4.24 -17.67
C ASP A 259 -18.92 4.32 -16.86
N THR A 260 -19.72 3.25 -16.85
CA THR A 260 -21.01 3.19 -16.17
C THR A 260 -21.05 2.21 -15.00
N GLU A 261 -20.10 1.28 -14.92
CA GLU A 261 -20.06 0.24 -13.87
C GLU A 261 -18.90 0.42 -12.90
N THR A 262 -17.79 1.05 -13.34
CA THR A 262 -16.65 1.30 -12.47
C THR A 262 -16.80 2.63 -11.74
N GLY A 263 -16.83 2.58 -10.41
CA GLY A 263 -16.83 3.73 -9.53
C GLY A 263 -15.44 4.21 -9.13
N ILE A 264 -15.39 5.40 -8.54
CA ILE A 264 -14.26 5.86 -7.74
C ILE A 264 -14.65 5.67 -6.28
N ARG A 265 -13.78 5.03 -5.49
CA ARG A 265 -14.00 4.82 -4.06
C ARG A 265 -13.93 6.18 -3.36
N ILE A 266 -14.98 6.50 -2.60
CA ILE A 266 -15.09 7.74 -1.85
C ILE A 266 -15.36 7.42 -0.38
N ASP A 267 -14.54 7.96 0.50
CA ASP A 267 -14.74 7.94 1.94
C ASP A 267 -15.57 9.18 2.36
N PRO A 268 -16.80 9.01 2.85
CA PRO A 268 -17.66 10.13 3.21
C PRO A 268 -17.11 10.99 4.38
N GLU A 269 -16.13 10.48 5.14
CA GLU A 269 -15.48 11.22 6.23
C GLU A 269 -14.34 12.13 5.74
N LYS A 270 -13.93 11.99 4.47
CA LYS A 270 -12.81 12.74 3.90
C LYS A 270 -13.26 13.91 3.03
N THR A 271 -12.43 14.95 3.02
CA THR A 271 -12.57 16.07 2.07
C THR A 271 -11.60 15.86 0.91
N TYR A 272 -12.18 15.51 -0.24
CA TYR A 272 -11.44 15.31 -1.49
C TYR A 272 -11.05 16.64 -2.11
N LEU A 273 -9.79 16.78 -2.51
CA LEU A 273 -9.26 17.92 -3.26
C LEU A 273 -9.30 17.69 -4.77
N TYR A 274 -9.19 16.43 -5.16
CA TYR A 274 -9.09 15.99 -6.54
C TYR A 274 -10.04 14.81 -6.75
N SER A 275 -10.55 14.66 -7.97
CA SER A 275 -11.47 13.59 -8.33
C SER A 275 -10.91 12.82 -9.51
N ALA A 276 -10.78 11.52 -9.33
CA ALA A 276 -10.41 10.63 -10.41
C ALA A 276 -11.56 10.48 -11.43
N GLN A 277 -11.20 10.01 -12.62
CA GLN A 277 -12.10 9.76 -13.73
C GLN A 277 -11.82 8.37 -14.32
N ILE A 278 -12.84 7.76 -14.90
CA ILE A 278 -12.76 6.51 -15.66
C ILE A 278 -12.88 6.83 -17.16
N MET A 279 -12.12 6.10 -17.97
CA MET A 279 -12.24 6.12 -19.44
C MET A 279 -12.10 4.68 -19.95
N GLY A 280 -13.18 3.91 -19.82
CA GLY A 280 -13.27 2.50 -20.19
C GLY A 280 -12.97 2.24 -21.66
N THR A 281 -13.33 3.17 -22.55
CA THR A 281 -12.98 3.12 -23.99
C THR A 281 -11.49 2.97 -24.26
N HIS A 282 -10.63 3.45 -23.35
CA HIS A 282 -9.18 3.32 -23.44
C HIS A 282 -8.57 2.47 -22.32
N ASN A 283 -9.41 1.77 -21.56
CA ASN A 283 -9.03 0.94 -20.42
C ASN A 283 -8.10 1.65 -19.42
N LEU A 284 -8.49 2.87 -19.04
CA LEU A 284 -7.70 3.70 -18.13
C LEU A 284 -8.55 4.44 -17.10
N THR A 285 -7.88 4.86 -16.04
CA THR A 285 -8.36 5.83 -15.05
C THR A 285 -7.29 6.90 -14.87
N TYR A 286 -7.71 8.12 -14.53
CA TYR A 286 -6.77 9.22 -14.29
C TYR A 286 -7.26 10.16 -13.21
N ILE A 287 -6.33 10.89 -12.60
CA ILE A 287 -6.60 11.96 -11.65
C ILE A 287 -5.74 13.18 -11.99
N ASP A 288 -6.35 14.36 -11.92
CA ASP A 288 -5.64 15.64 -12.08
C ASP A 288 -5.31 16.23 -10.71
N ILE A 289 -4.05 16.51 -10.46
CA ILE A 289 -3.58 17.09 -9.20
C ILE A 289 -2.78 18.37 -9.42
N GLU A 290 -2.83 19.26 -8.43
CA GLU A 290 -2.07 20.50 -8.40
C GLU A 290 -0.83 20.35 -7.49
N ILE A 291 0.36 20.59 -8.05
CA ILE A 291 1.60 20.71 -7.27
C ILE A 291 1.87 22.18 -7.00
N ILE A 292 1.95 22.57 -5.73
CA ILE A 292 2.19 23.96 -5.34
C ILE A 292 3.69 24.25 -5.15
N SER A 293 4.08 25.51 -5.34
CA SER A 293 5.46 25.93 -5.08
C SER A 293 5.83 25.81 -3.60
N SER A 294 7.07 25.42 -3.31
CA SER A 294 7.64 25.61 -1.97
C SER A 294 7.81 27.11 -1.75
N ARG A 295 6.99 27.76 -0.92
CA ARG A 295 7.19 29.19 -0.57
C ARG A 295 8.66 29.43 -0.22
N THR A 296 9.33 30.30 -0.98
CA THR A 296 10.55 30.97 -0.53
C THR A 296 10.20 31.70 0.76
N SER A 297 10.93 31.43 1.85
CA SER A 297 10.76 32.15 3.11
C SER A 297 10.77 33.65 2.80
N GLY A 298 9.69 34.35 3.15
CA GLY A 298 9.61 35.80 3.02
C GLY A 298 10.84 36.42 3.66
N GLY A 299 11.60 37.17 2.87
CA GLY A 299 12.71 37.96 3.36
C GLY A 299 12.22 38.78 4.56
N LYS A 300 12.93 38.66 5.68
CA LYS A 300 12.86 39.67 6.74
C LYS A 300 13.29 40.99 6.12
N LYS A 301 12.31 41.83 5.78
CA LYS A 301 12.50 43.27 5.85
C LYS A 301 12.53 43.63 7.33
N LYS A 302 13.74 43.77 7.87
CA LYS A 302 14.15 44.82 8.82
C LYS A 302 15.63 44.62 9.12
#